data_AF-A0A1E3Q2S8-F1
#
_entry.id   AF-A0A1E3Q2S8-F1
#
_cell.length_a   1.000
_cell.length_b   1.000
_cell.length_c   1.000
_cell.angle_alpha   90.00
_cell.angle_beta   90.00
_cell.angle_gamma   90.00
#
_symmetry.space_group_name_H-M   'P 1'
#
loop_
_entity.id
_entity.type
_entity.pdbx_description
1 polymer ?
#
loop_
_entity_poly.entity_id
_entity_poly.type
_entity_poly.pdbx_seq_one_letter_code
_entity_poly.pdbx_strand_id
1 'polypeptide(L)'
;MTQLEPTDYSQAERQDIIKALIEAESLLYTNDVYIQGMCLCWTKTAPGVIVDFGKAWVGRAHPLLAPEAAKKYLASVPISPLLRCSKAWWPYLQASFAGWIDWDWEPGLEHHFGSTRASITKDMEEVWRP
;
A
#
# COMPACT_ATOMS: atom_id res chain seq x y z
N MET A 1 -15.57 -15.80 -4.59
CA MET A 1 -15.44 -14.47 -3.98
C MET A 1 -16.06 -13.46 -4.94
N THR A 2 -17.00 -12.64 -4.49
CA THR A 2 -17.55 -11.53 -5.28
C THR A 2 -16.62 -10.34 -5.15
N GLN A 3 -16.35 -9.66 -6.27
CA GLN A 3 -15.56 -8.43 -6.26
C GLN A 3 -16.34 -7.33 -5.56
N LEU A 4 -15.65 -6.51 -4.75
CA LEU A 4 -16.25 -5.33 -4.13
C LEU A 4 -16.40 -4.25 -5.20
N GLU A 5 -17.57 -3.63 -5.28
CA GLU A 5 -17.82 -2.52 -6.19
C GLU A 5 -17.74 -1.19 -5.42
N PRO A 6 -16.90 -0.22 -5.85
CA PRO A 6 -16.75 1.05 -5.14
C PRO A 6 -18.07 1.80 -4.94
N THR A 7 -19.02 1.65 -5.87
CA THR A 7 -20.33 2.31 -5.85
C THR A 7 -21.24 1.86 -4.70
N ASP A 8 -20.96 0.71 -4.09
CA ASP A 8 -21.75 0.17 -2.97
C ASP A 8 -21.34 0.76 -1.60
N TYR A 9 -20.32 1.61 -1.61
CA TYR A 9 -19.70 2.20 -0.44
C TYR A 9 -19.69 3.72 -0.52
N SER A 10 -19.97 4.37 0.60
CA SER A 10 -19.75 5.81 0.76
C SER A 10 -18.26 6.15 0.63
N GLN A 11 -17.95 7.43 0.39
CA GLN A 11 -16.56 7.90 0.34
C GLN A 11 -15.81 7.61 1.65
N ALA A 12 -16.47 7.76 2.80
CA ALA A 12 -15.87 7.48 4.10
C ALA A 12 -15.54 5.97 4.26
N GLU A 13 -16.45 5.08 3.88
CA GLU A 13 -16.19 3.63 3.91
C GLU A 13 -15.05 3.25 2.97
N ARG A 14 -14.97 3.86 1.77
CA ARG A 14 -13.84 3.63 0.85
C ARG A 14 -12.52 4.14 1.43
N GLN A 15 -12.50 5.28 2.12
CA GLN A 15 -11.32 5.77 2.81
C GLN A 15 -10.85 4.79 3.89
N ASP A 16 -11.77 4.23 4.68
CA ASP A 16 -11.44 3.22 5.70
C ASP A 16 -10.88 1.93 5.08
N ILE A 17 -11.47 1.46 3.98
CA ILE A 17 -10.98 0.28 3.23
C ILE A 17 -9.56 0.52 2.71
N ILE A 18 -9.32 1.66 2.05
CA ILE A 18 -8.01 1.99 1.49
C ILE A 18 -6.96 2.17 2.59
N LYS A 19 -7.33 2.81 3.70
CA LYS A 19 -6.47 2.93 4.88
C LYS A 19 -6.08 1.56 5.43
N ALA A 20 -7.04 0.66 5.62
CA ALA A 20 -6.78 -0.69 6.12
C ALA A 20 -5.87 -1.49 5.18
N LEU A 21 -6.02 -1.33 3.85
CA LEU A 21 -5.12 -1.93 2.87
C LEU A 21 -3.69 -1.44 3.05
N ILE A 22 -3.48 -0.13 3.17
CA ILE A 22 -2.13 0.44 3.36
C ILE A 22 -1.53 -0.01 4.69
N GLU A 23 -2.29 0.03 5.79
CA GLU A 23 -1.82 -0.39 7.10
C GLU A 23 -1.36 -1.85 7.07
N ALA A 24 -2.18 -2.71 6.48
CA ALA A 24 -1.92 -4.13 6.47
C ALA A 24 -0.76 -4.49 5.53
N GLU A 25 -0.66 -3.88 4.36
CA GLU A 25 0.50 -4.06 3.48
C GLU A 25 1.78 -3.44 4.07
N SER A 26 1.68 -2.34 4.83
CA SER A 26 2.83 -1.80 5.59
C SER A 26 3.28 -2.74 6.71
N LEU A 27 2.34 -3.42 7.37
CA LEU A 27 2.65 -4.42 8.39
C LEU A 27 3.37 -5.63 7.77
N LEU A 28 2.87 -6.12 6.64
CA LEU A 28 3.51 -7.20 5.89
C LEU A 28 4.93 -6.79 5.48
N TYR A 29 5.07 -5.60 4.90
CA TYR A 29 6.36 -5.07 4.50
C TYR A 29 7.33 -4.96 5.68
N THR A 30 6.87 -4.49 6.83
CA THR A 30 7.68 -4.40 8.07
C THR A 30 8.13 -5.78 8.55
N ASN A 31 7.30 -6.81 8.39
CA ASN A 31 7.60 -8.19 8.78
C ASN A 31 8.31 -9.02 7.69
N ASP A 32 8.96 -8.36 6.74
CA ASP A 32 9.67 -9.04 5.66
C ASP A 32 8.77 -9.95 4.81
N VAL A 33 7.52 -9.54 4.56
CA VAL A 33 6.60 -10.25 3.68
C VAL A 33 6.19 -9.36 2.51
N TYR A 34 6.49 -9.82 1.29
CA TYR A 34 5.98 -9.21 0.07
C TYR A 34 4.80 -10.03 -0.47
N ILE A 35 3.74 -9.36 -0.92
CA ILE A 35 2.57 -10.00 -1.54
C ILE A 35 2.31 -9.37 -2.90
N GLN A 36 2.21 -10.21 -3.93
CA GLN A 36 1.78 -9.77 -5.26
C GLN A 36 0.27 -9.98 -5.43
N GLY A 37 -0.48 -8.88 -5.44
CA GLY A 37 -1.92 -8.89 -5.65
C GLY A 37 -2.69 -9.26 -4.37
N MET A 38 -2.79 -8.30 -3.45
CA MET A 38 -3.46 -8.50 -2.17
C MET A 38 -4.98 -8.61 -2.34
N CYS A 39 -5.60 -9.63 -1.75
CA CYS A 39 -7.05 -9.79 -1.71
C CYS A 39 -7.59 -9.45 -0.32
N LEU A 40 -8.52 -8.49 -0.25
CA LEU A 40 -9.21 -8.12 0.98
C LEU A 40 -10.65 -8.66 0.95
N CYS A 41 -10.98 -9.50 1.91
CA CYS A 41 -12.37 -9.83 2.23
C CYS A 41 -12.92 -8.77 3.18
N TRP A 42 -13.81 -7.93 2.68
CA TRP A 42 -14.48 -6.90 3.46
C TRP A 42 -15.95 -7.22 3.64
N THR A 43 -16.47 -6.98 4.83
CA THR A 43 -17.91 -7.01 5.09
C THR A 43 -18.31 -5.77 5.87
N LYS A 44 -19.57 -5.31 5.74
CA LYS A 44 -20.04 -4.15 6.50
C LYS A 44 -20.16 -4.42 8.02
N THR A 45 -20.08 -5.69 8.42
CA THR A 45 -20.35 -6.14 9.80
C THR A 45 -19.14 -6.73 10.52
N ALA A 46 -18.01 -6.90 9.83
CA ALA A 46 -16.81 -7.48 10.41
C ALA A 46 -15.54 -6.82 9.85
N PRO A 47 -14.42 -6.85 10.62
CA PRO A 47 -13.14 -6.33 10.17
C PRO A 47 -12.70 -6.95 8.83
N GLY A 48 -12.06 -6.16 7.98
CA GLY A 48 -11.46 -6.65 6.75
C GLY A 48 -10.37 -7.69 7.04
N VAL A 49 -10.36 -8.78 6.27
CA VAL A 49 -9.35 -9.84 6.38
C VAL A 49 -8.60 -9.96 5.08
N ILE A 50 -7.27 -9.89 5.14
CA ILE A 50 -6.44 -10.23 3.97
C ILE A 50 -6.44 -11.75 3.81
N VAL A 51 -6.73 -12.19 2.59
CA VAL A 51 -6.71 -13.59 2.20
C VAL A 51 -5.81 -13.77 0.98
N ASP A 52 -5.62 -15.03 0.59
CA ASP A 52 -4.83 -15.43 -0.57
C ASP A 52 -3.35 -14.98 -0.52
N PHE A 53 -2.61 -15.63 0.39
CA PHE A 53 -1.15 -15.50 0.47
C PHE A 53 -0.43 -16.45 -0.52
N GLY A 54 -1.12 -17.00 -1.52
CA GLY A 54 -0.55 -17.96 -2.48
C GLY A 54 0.59 -17.38 -3.33
N LYS A 55 0.64 -16.04 -3.44
CA LYS A 55 1.71 -15.27 -4.06
C LYS A 55 2.39 -14.33 -3.05
N ALA A 56 2.58 -14.83 -1.83
CA ALA A 56 3.40 -14.18 -0.82
C ALA A 56 4.81 -14.76 -0.82
N TRP A 57 5.81 -13.92 -0.58
CA TRP A 57 7.19 -14.34 -0.40
C TRP A 57 7.74 -13.76 0.91
N VAL A 58 8.53 -14.59 1.59
CA VAL A 58 9.37 -14.13 2.69
C VAL A 58 10.58 -13.43 2.08
N GLY A 59 10.83 -12.21 2.54
CA GLY A 59 11.71 -11.23 1.91
C GLY A 59 10.91 -10.09 1.28
N ARG A 60 11.44 -8.88 1.41
CA ARG A 60 10.79 -7.64 0.93
C ARG A 60 11.04 -7.33 -0.56
N ALA A 61 11.77 -8.20 -1.27
CA ALA A 61 12.08 -8.04 -2.69
C ALA A 61 11.09 -8.82 -3.55
N HIS A 62 10.58 -8.19 -4.61
CA HIS A 62 9.80 -8.91 -5.61
C HIS A 62 10.67 -10.04 -6.21
N PRO A 63 10.19 -11.30 -6.26
CA PRO A 63 11.00 -12.44 -6.71
C PRO A 63 11.50 -12.31 -8.16
N LEU A 64 10.79 -11.53 -8.97
CA LEU A 64 11.17 -11.24 -10.37
C LEU A 64 12.01 -9.95 -10.55
N LEU A 65 12.23 -9.17 -9.48
CA LEU A 65 13.12 -8.00 -9.56
C LEU A 65 14.58 -8.49 -9.56
N ALA A 66 15.38 -7.98 -10.50
CA ALA A 66 16.82 -8.22 -10.47
C ALA A 66 17.40 -7.74 -9.12
N PRO A 67 18.39 -8.43 -8.53
CA PRO A 67 18.96 -8.07 -7.22
C PRO A 67 19.35 -6.59 -7.12
N GLU A 68 19.85 -6.03 -8.21
CA GLU A 68 20.33 -4.64 -8.27
C GLU A 68 19.17 -3.64 -8.20
N ALA A 69 18.03 -4.01 -8.79
CA ALA A 69 16.81 -3.23 -8.69
C ALA A 69 16.16 -3.40 -7.31
N ALA A 70 16.14 -4.62 -6.74
CA ALA A 70 15.67 -4.85 -5.37
C ALA A 70 16.48 -4.03 -4.34
N LYS A 71 17.80 -3.96 -4.51
CA LYS A 71 18.69 -3.14 -3.69
C LYS A 71 18.44 -1.64 -3.90
N LYS A 72 18.26 -1.20 -5.16
CA LYS A 72 17.97 0.19 -5.51
C LYS A 72 16.67 0.69 -4.87
N TYR A 73 15.61 -0.11 -4.89
CA TYR A 73 14.32 0.25 -4.31
C TYR A 73 14.22 -0.04 -2.80
N LEU A 74 15.38 -0.18 -2.13
CA LEU A 74 15.47 -0.35 -0.68
C LEU A 74 14.61 -1.49 -0.16
N ALA A 75 14.49 -2.60 -0.92
CA ALA A 75 13.60 -3.71 -0.59
C ALA A 75 13.75 -4.10 0.88
N SER A 76 14.96 -4.17 1.43
CA SER A 76 15.20 -4.62 2.81
C SER A 76 14.98 -3.58 3.92
N VAL A 77 14.42 -2.38 3.70
CA VAL A 77 14.23 -1.35 4.74
C VAL A 77 12.76 -0.94 4.82
N PRO A 78 12.12 -0.89 6.00
CA PRO A 78 10.77 -0.32 6.14
C PRO A 78 10.72 1.13 5.59
N ILE A 79 9.81 1.39 4.66
CA ILE A 79 9.63 2.69 4.02
C ILE A 79 8.28 3.24 4.44
N SER A 80 8.26 4.51 4.81
CA SER A 80 7.04 5.22 5.16
C SER A 80 5.99 5.10 4.04
N PRO A 81 4.72 4.81 4.38
CA PRO A 81 3.60 4.86 3.42
C PRO A 81 3.48 6.21 2.70
N LEU A 82 3.93 7.30 3.34
CA LEU A 82 3.95 8.64 2.73
C LEU A 82 4.80 8.70 1.46
N LEU A 83 5.87 7.89 1.37
CA LEU A 83 6.71 7.84 0.18
C LEU A 83 6.19 6.82 -0.83
N ARG A 84 5.94 5.59 -0.37
CA ARG A 84 5.58 4.44 -1.21
C ARG A 84 4.21 4.59 -1.85
N CYS A 85 3.28 5.24 -1.16
CA CYS A 85 1.93 5.49 -1.64
C CYS A 85 1.75 6.93 -2.13
N SER A 86 2.80 7.75 -2.27
CA SER A 86 2.68 9.15 -2.72
C SER A 86 2.11 9.28 -4.14
N LYS A 87 1.66 10.50 -4.50
CA LYS A 87 1.22 10.88 -5.85
C LYS A 87 2.25 10.56 -6.94
N ALA A 88 3.54 10.55 -6.61
CA ALA A 88 4.59 10.18 -7.55
C ALA A 88 4.47 8.74 -8.06
N TRP A 89 4.00 7.83 -7.21
CA TRP A 89 3.79 6.42 -7.54
C TRP A 89 2.34 6.12 -7.90
N TRP A 90 1.47 7.12 -7.76
CA TRP A 90 0.04 7.04 -8.08
C TRP A 90 -0.28 6.54 -9.48
N PRO A 91 0.42 6.92 -10.57
CA PRO A 91 0.11 6.38 -11.90
C PRO A 91 0.16 4.84 -11.96
N TYR A 92 0.98 4.20 -11.14
CA TYR A 92 1.07 2.74 -11.04
C TYR A 92 -0.02 2.14 -10.13
N LEU A 93 -0.49 2.91 -9.14
CA LEU A 93 -1.55 2.50 -8.20
C LEU A 93 -2.96 2.75 -8.77
N GLN A 94 -3.12 3.78 -9.60
CA GLN A 94 -4.42 4.32 -10.04
C GLN A 94 -5.22 3.32 -10.87
N ALA A 95 -4.58 2.49 -11.69
CA ALA A 95 -5.26 1.45 -12.45
C ALA A 95 -5.95 0.42 -11.54
N SER A 96 -5.35 0.12 -10.38
CA SER A 96 -5.89 -0.85 -9.41
C SER A 96 -6.93 -0.25 -8.46
N PHE A 97 -6.93 1.09 -8.30
CA PHE A 97 -7.86 1.81 -7.42
C PHE A 97 -8.85 2.71 -8.17
N ALA A 98 -9.02 2.49 -9.47
CA ALA A 98 -9.99 3.23 -10.28
C ALA A 98 -11.39 3.10 -9.68
N GLY A 99 -12.07 4.23 -9.45
CA GLY A 99 -13.39 4.29 -8.81
C GLY A 99 -13.38 4.17 -7.28
N TRP A 100 -12.31 3.69 -6.67
CA TRP A 100 -12.17 3.64 -5.21
C TRP A 100 -11.84 5.00 -4.60
N ILE A 101 -11.10 5.83 -5.32
CA ILE A 101 -10.53 7.08 -4.78
C ILE A 101 -10.97 8.25 -5.65
N ASP A 102 -11.84 9.09 -5.10
CA ASP A 102 -12.38 10.31 -5.72
C ASP A 102 -12.17 11.56 -4.84
N TRP A 103 -11.26 11.47 -3.87
CA TRP A 103 -10.86 12.56 -2.97
C TRP A 103 -9.39 12.93 -3.16
N ASP A 104 -8.98 14.03 -2.52
CA ASP A 104 -7.58 14.43 -2.49
C ASP A 104 -6.72 13.43 -1.70
N TRP A 105 -5.92 12.68 -2.45
CA TRP A 105 -5.11 11.59 -1.91
C TRP A 105 -4.05 12.03 -0.88
N GLU A 106 -3.26 13.06 -1.21
CA GLU A 106 -2.11 13.50 -0.37
C GLU A 106 -2.52 13.96 1.03
N PRO A 107 -3.51 14.84 1.21
CA PRO A 107 -3.94 15.24 2.55
C PRO A 107 -4.46 14.06 3.38
N GLY A 108 -5.17 13.11 2.76
CA GLY A 108 -5.64 11.90 3.45
C GLY A 108 -4.48 11.01 3.88
N LEU A 109 -3.49 10.81 3.01
CA LEU A 109 -2.29 10.04 3.32
C LEU A 109 -1.49 10.68 4.46
N GLU A 110 -1.31 12.01 4.42
CA GLU A 110 -0.62 12.76 5.47
C GLU A 110 -1.40 12.73 6.81
N HIS A 111 -2.72 12.85 6.76
CA HIS A 111 -3.57 12.81 7.96
C HIS A 111 -3.45 11.46 8.69
N HIS A 112 -3.43 10.35 7.94
CA HIS A 112 -3.38 9.01 8.53
C HIS A 112 -1.97 8.52 8.84
N PHE A 113 -0.97 8.89 8.02
CA PHE A 113 0.38 8.33 8.10
C PHE A 113 1.47 9.38 8.38
N GLY A 114 1.10 10.63 8.68
CA GLY A 114 2.02 11.73 8.99
C GLY A 114 2.98 11.42 10.15
N SER A 115 2.56 10.57 11.10
CA SER A 115 3.42 10.07 12.18
C SER A 115 4.65 9.31 11.69
N THR A 116 4.58 8.70 10.50
CA THR A 116 5.70 7.96 9.89
C THR A 116 6.74 8.87 9.24
N ARG A 117 6.49 10.18 9.12
CA ARG A 117 7.39 11.15 8.50
C ARG A 117 8.78 11.16 9.14
N ALA A 118 8.86 10.99 10.46
CA ALA A 118 10.15 10.94 11.18
C ALA A 118 11.02 9.72 10.81
N SER A 119 10.44 8.68 10.21
CA SER A 119 11.19 7.50 9.73
C SER A 119 11.81 7.68 8.35
N ILE A 120 11.45 8.75 7.63
CA ILE A 120 11.93 9.03 6.29
C ILE A 120 13.38 9.53 6.36
N THR A 121 14.29 8.80 5.72
CA THR A 121 15.68 9.24 5.54
C THR A 121 15.85 9.95 4.20
N LYS A 122 16.92 10.76 4.08
CA LYS A 122 17.25 11.45 2.83
C LYS A 122 17.41 10.46 1.65
N ASP A 123 18.09 9.36 1.88
CA ASP A 123 18.30 8.30 0.87
C ASP A 123 16.96 7.70 0.41
N MET A 124 15.98 7.53 1.30
CA MET A 124 14.64 7.07 0.92
C MET A 124 13.93 8.11 0.04
N GLU A 125 14.04 9.39 0.36
CA GLU A 125 13.44 10.45 -0.47
C GLU A 125 14.08 10.50 -1.85
N GLU A 126 15.40 10.39 -1.98
CA GLU A 126 16.10 10.40 -3.26
C GLU A 126 15.72 9.23 -4.17
N VAL A 127 15.32 8.09 -3.59
CA VAL A 127 14.89 6.91 -4.34
C VAL A 127 13.40 6.95 -4.70
N TRP A 128 12.56 7.46 -3.79
CA TRP A 128 11.10 7.34 -3.86
C TRP A 128 10.36 8.63 -4.23
N ARG A 129 11.00 9.80 -4.16
CA ARG A 129 10.49 11.03 -4.77
C ARG A 129 11.24 11.23 -6.10
N PRO A 130 10.57 11.13 -7.26
CA PRO A 130 11.18 11.36 -8.57
C PRO A 130 11.66 12.80 -8.76
#